data_AF-A0A846C9J1-F1
#
_entry.id   AF-A0A846C9J1-F1
#
_cell.length_a   1.000
_cell.length_b   1.000
_cell.length_c   1.000
_cell.angle_alpha   90.00
_cell.angle_beta   90.00
_cell.angle_gamma   90.00
#
_symmetry.space_group_name_H-M   'P 1'
#
loop_
_entity.id
_entity.type
_entity.pdbx_description
1 polymer ?
#
loop_
_entity_poly.entity_id
_entity_poly.type
_entity_poly.pdbx_seq_one_letter_code
_entity_poly.pdbx_strand_id
1 'polypeptide(L)'
;MTTKADYTNSEWELLLQAITLVSMIIIASEFTVFSAIKEVFTFSKEIKHAKLNYQDNQLIHNLLVDTSDAEKTTQINEIENSENFEDFLENVLEKLKAAVAIAHLKATPKEAQEYKEFLYEIAHQIANASGEGIFGTGPKISQKEALVLEQIKKALELD
;
A
#
# COMPACT_ATOMS: atom_id res chain seq x y z
N MET A 1 -20.13 9.46 5.76
CA MET A 1 -19.48 8.39 5.00
C MET A 1 -19.55 8.77 3.53
N THR A 2 -18.54 8.41 2.75
CA THR A 2 -18.53 8.64 1.30
C THR A 2 -18.70 7.34 0.50
N THR A 3 -19.10 7.51 -0.75
CA THR A 3 -19.29 6.45 -1.73
C THR A 3 -18.46 6.74 -2.98
N LYS A 4 -18.30 5.74 -3.85
CA LYS A 4 -17.61 5.92 -5.14
C LYS A 4 -18.16 7.09 -5.98
N ALA A 5 -19.45 7.40 -5.87
CA ALA A 5 -20.10 8.48 -6.62
C ALA A 5 -19.64 9.90 -6.19
N ASP A 6 -19.01 10.04 -5.03
CA ASP A 6 -18.46 11.31 -4.54
C ASP A 6 -17.09 11.64 -5.18
N TYR A 7 -16.51 10.67 -5.89
CA TYR A 7 -15.23 10.75 -6.56
C TYR A 7 -15.42 10.74 -8.07
N THR A 8 -14.56 11.48 -8.78
CA THR A 8 -14.38 11.26 -10.21
C THR A 8 -13.69 9.91 -10.44
N ASN A 9 -13.80 9.37 -11.65
CA ASN A 9 -13.16 8.10 -11.99
C ASN A 9 -11.66 8.12 -11.71
N SER A 10 -10.95 9.20 -12.08
CA SER A 10 -9.51 9.32 -11.88
C SER A 10 -9.10 9.44 -10.41
N GLU A 11 -9.90 10.13 -9.60
CA GLU A 11 -9.65 10.20 -8.15
C GLU A 11 -9.87 8.84 -7.49
N TRP A 12 -10.95 8.14 -7.86
CA TRP A 12 -11.24 6.80 -7.37
C TRP A 12 -10.13 5.82 -7.74
N GLU A 13 -9.68 5.88 -8.99
CA GLU A 13 -8.57 5.06 -9.48
C GLU A 13 -7.28 5.37 -8.73
N LEU A 14 -6.97 6.63 -8.43
CA LEU A 14 -5.77 6.97 -7.67
C LEU A 14 -5.82 6.45 -6.21
N LEU A 15 -7.00 6.51 -5.57
CA LEU A 15 -7.22 5.92 -4.24
C LEU A 15 -7.04 4.39 -4.27
N LEU A 16 -7.53 3.71 -5.31
CA LEU A 16 -7.31 2.28 -5.50
C LEU A 16 -5.83 1.96 -5.76
N GLN A 17 -5.19 2.70 -6.66
CA GLN A 17 -3.79 2.50 -7.02
C GLN A 17 -2.87 2.64 -5.80
N ALA A 18 -3.14 3.58 -4.89
CA ALA A 18 -2.34 3.78 -3.69
C ALA A 18 -2.21 2.50 -2.83
N ILE A 19 -3.27 1.69 -2.71
CA ILE A 19 -3.28 0.41 -1.97
C ILE A 19 -2.25 -0.56 -2.56
N THR A 20 -2.16 -0.62 -3.87
CA THR A 20 -1.23 -1.51 -4.57
C THR A 20 0.20 -0.95 -4.50
N LEU A 21 0.37 0.35 -4.73
CA LEU A 21 1.68 1.00 -4.77
C LEU A 21 2.44 0.91 -3.43
N VAL A 22 1.75 1.00 -2.29
CA VAL A 22 2.40 0.82 -0.97
C VAL A 22 2.98 -0.58 -0.77
N SER A 23 2.39 -1.60 -1.39
CA SER A 23 2.93 -2.96 -1.36
C SER A 23 4.16 -3.07 -2.25
N MET A 24 4.05 -2.51 -3.46
CA MET A 24 5.08 -2.61 -4.50
C MET A 24 6.39 -1.92 -4.13
N ILE A 25 6.31 -0.73 -3.55
CA ILE A 25 7.50 0.02 -3.17
C ILE A 25 8.32 -0.67 -2.08
N ILE A 26 7.67 -1.37 -1.15
CA ILE A 26 8.34 -2.18 -0.14
C ILE A 26 9.03 -3.37 -0.79
N ILE A 27 8.33 -4.07 -1.69
CA ILE A 27 8.87 -5.22 -2.43
C ILE A 27 10.05 -4.81 -3.31
N ALA A 28 9.94 -3.68 -3.99
CA ALA A 28 11.00 -3.13 -4.84
C ALA A 28 12.23 -2.68 -4.03
N SER A 29 12.03 -2.24 -2.78
CA SER A 29 13.13 -1.79 -1.93
C SER A 29 14.15 -2.88 -1.61
N GLU A 30 13.68 -4.13 -1.63
CA GLU A 30 14.51 -5.31 -1.44
C GLU A 30 13.91 -6.52 -2.20
N PHE A 31 14.00 -6.47 -3.52
CA PHE A 31 13.46 -7.51 -4.38
C PHE A 31 14.23 -8.82 -4.22
N THR A 32 13.55 -9.89 -3.80
CA THR A 32 14.08 -11.26 -3.78
C THR A 32 13.14 -12.19 -4.55
N VAL A 33 13.65 -13.30 -5.06
CA VAL A 33 12.86 -14.31 -5.82
C VAL A 33 11.69 -14.88 -4.98
N PHE A 34 11.77 -14.80 -3.64
CA PHE A 34 10.70 -15.23 -2.72
C PHE A 34 9.63 -14.15 -2.47
N SER A 35 9.85 -12.91 -2.91
CA SER A 35 8.97 -11.76 -2.62
C SER A 35 7.61 -11.85 -3.35
N ALA A 36 7.57 -12.28 -4.61
CA ALA A 36 6.35 -12.29 -5.43
C ALA A 36 5.30 -13.34 -4.99
N ILE A 37 5.71 -14.52 -4.49
CA ILE A 37 4.78 -15.57 -4.05
C ILE A 37 4.19 -15.26 -2.67
N LYS A 38 4.97 -14.67 -1.76
CA LYS A 38 4.48 -14.25 -0.44
C LYS A 38 3.51 -13.07 -0.51
N GLU A 39 3.68 -12.20 -1.50
CA GLU A 39 2.86 -11.00 -1.73
C GLU A 39 1.38 -11.34 -1.95
N VAL A 40 1.06 -12.28 -2.84
CA VAL A 40 -0.34 -12.63 -3.16
C VAL A 40 -1.10 -13.13 -1.92
N PHE A 41 -0.46 -13.95 -1.09
CA PHE A 41 -1.05 -14.47 0.14
C PHE A 41 -1.16 -13.40 1.24
N THR A 42 -0.14 -12.55 1.39
CA THR A 42 -0.10 -11.50 2.42
C THR A 42 -1.13 -10.42 2.10
N PHE A 43 -1.17 -9.94 0.86
CA PHE A 43 -2.19 -9.01 0.40
C PHE A 43 -3.60 -9.55 0.64
N SER A 44 -3.88 -10.80 0.23
CA SER A 44 -5.19 -11.41 0.43
C SER A 44 -5.60 -11.54 1.91
N LYS A 45 -4.62 -11.74 2.80
CA LYS A 45 -4.84 -11.75 4.25
C LYS A 45 -5.11 -10.35 4.78
N GLU A 46 -4.38 -9.34 4.32
CA GLU A 46 -4.56 -7.95 4.74
C GLU A 46 -5.89 -7.37 4.26
N ILE A 47 -6.36 -7.70 3.06
CA ILE A 47 -7.72 -7.32 2.62
C ILE A 47 -8.79 -7.91 3.55
N LYS A 48 -8.60 -9.15 4.03
CA LYS A 48 -9.52 -9.75 5.02
C LYS A 48 -9.42 -9.07 6.39
N HIS A 49 -8.22 -8.74 6.85
CA HIS A 49 -7.98 -8.04 8.10
C HIS A 49 -8.59 -6.63 8.09
N ALA A 50 -8.37 -5.89 6.99
CA ALA A 50 -8.91 -4.56 6.79
C ALA A 50 -10.44 -4.54 6.74
N LYS A 51 -11.07 -5.54 6.11
CA LYS A 51 -12.54 -5.69 6.15
C LYS A 51 -13.10 -5.83 7.57
N LEU A 52 -12.32 -6.36 8.52
CA LEU A 52 -12.72 -6.49 9.92
C LEU A 52 -12.42 -5.22 10.72
N ASN A 53 -11.23 -4.65 10.57
CA ASN A 53 -10.77 -3.51 11.39
C ASN A 53 -11.34 -2.16 10.93
N TYR A 54 -11.67 -2.05 9.64
CA TYR A 54 -12.23 -0.84 9.03
C TYR A 54 -13.67 -1.05 8.55
N GLN A 55 -14.43 -1.91 9.23
CA GLN A 55 -15.82 -2.24 8.87
C GLN A 55 -16.75 -0.99 8.85
N ASP A 56 -16.42 0.03 9.63
CA ASP A 56 -17.14 1.30 9.72
C ASP A 56 -16.56 2.38 8.79
N ASN A 57 -15.66 2.02 7.88
CA ASN A 57 -15.08 2.93 6.89
C ASN A 57 -15.59 2.58 5.49
N GLN A 58 -16.55 3.36 5.00
CA GLN A 58 -17.21 3.05 3.73
C GLN A 58 -16.29 3.28 2.52
N LEU A 59 -15.35 4.23 2.62
CA LEU A 59 -14.33 4.46 1.60
C LEU A 59 -13.47 3.20 1.42
N ILE A 60 -12.83 2.72 2.49
CA ILE A 60 -11.99 1.51 2.46
C ILE A 60 -12.80 0.32 1.95
N HIS A 61 -14.01 0.10 2.47
CA HIS A 61 -14.83 -1.03 2.05
C HIS A 61 -15.12 -1.00 0.54
N ASN A 62 -15.49 0.15 -0.01
CA ASN A 62 -15.78 0.29 -1.43
C ASN A 62 -14.53 0.12 -2.29
N LEU A 63 -13.37 0.61 -1.86
CA LEU A 63 -12.10 0.40 -2.56
C LEU A 63 -11.74 -1.10 -2.59
N LEU A 64 -11.93 -1.80 -1.47
CA LEU A 64 -11.66 -3.24 -1.35
C LEU A 64 -12.60 -4.11 -2.19
N VAL A 65 -13.80 -3.64 -2.52
CA VAL A 65 -14.71 -4.31 -3.46
C VAL A 65 -14.21 -4.20 -4.90
N ASP A 66 -13.63 -3.04 -5.25
CA ASP A 66 -13.15 -2.75 -6.59
C ASP A 66 -11.71 -3.21 -6.85
N THR A 67 -10.99 -3.67 -5.82
CA THR A 67 -9.64 -4.20 -5.96
C THR A 67 -9.67 -5.58 -6.66
N SER A 68 -9.16 -5.67 -7.89
CA SER A 68 -9.13 -6.92 -8.66
C SER A 68 -7.83 -7.71 -8.47
N ASP A 69 -7.88 -9.04 -8.65
CA ASP A 69 -6.69 -9.91 -8.60
C ASP A 69 -5.80 -9.80 -9.86
N ALA A 70 -6.34 -9.29 -10.97
CA ALA A 70 -5.66 -9.26 -12.28
C ALA A 70 -4.63 -8.12 -12.40
N GLU A 71 -4.82 -7.00 -11.71
CA GLU A 71 -3.88 -5.88 -11.69
C GLU A 71 -2.55 -6.24 -11.01
N LYS A 72 -2.57 -7.22 -10.10
CA LYS A 72 -1.44 -7.63 -9.27
C LYS A 72 -0.32 -8.29 -10.08
N THR A 73 -0.65 -9.15 -11.06
CA THR A 73 0.35 -9.94 -11.81
C THR A 73 1.09 -9.11 -12.85
N THR A 74 0.43 -8.13 -13.49
CA THR A 74 1.05 -7.28 -14.52
C THR A 74 2.09 -6.34 -13.92
N GLN A 75 1.83 -5.82 -12.72
CA GLN A 75 2.64 -4.80 -12.09
C GLN A 75 3.92 -5.34 -11.42
N ILE A 76 3.95 -6.63 -11.03
CA ILE A 76 5.18 -7.30 -10.54
C ILE A 76 6.27 -7.32 -11.63
N ASN A 77 5.89 -7.54 -12.89
CA ASN A 77 6.83 -7.52 -14.01
C ASN A 77 7.41 -6.11 -14.24
N GLU A 78 6.67 -5.05 -13.93
CA GLU A 78 7.17 -3.67 -14.07
C GLU A 78 8.23 -3.34 -13.01
N ILE A 79 8.10 -3.89 -11.80
CA ILE A 79 9.10 -3.74 -10.73
C ILE A 79 10.41 -4.43 -11.10
N GLU A 80 10.33 -5.67 -11.60
CA GLU A 80 11.50 -6.46 -12.04
C GLU A 80 12.28 -5.76 -13.16
N ASN A 81 11.59 -4.99 -14.02
CA ASN A 81 12.18 -4.24 -15.13
C ASN A 81 12.50 -2.76 -14.80
N SER A 82 12.31 -2.33 -13.54
CA SER A 82 12.60 -0.94 -13.17
C SER A 82 14.11 -0.71 -13.03
N GLU A 83 14.67 0.15 -13.88
CA GLU A 83 16.12 0.43 -13.90
C GLU A 83 16.56 1.41 -12.79
N ASN A 84 15.64 2.10 -12.12
CA ASN A 84 15.93 3.02 -11.01
C ASN A 84 14.86 2.98 -9.90
N PHE A 85 15.21 2.39 -8.76
CA PHE A 85 14.36 2.34 -7.57
C PHE A 85 14.03 3.73 -7.01
N GLU A 86 14.95 4.71 -7.13
CA GLU A 86 14.76 6.03 -6.53
C GLU A 86 13.67 6.83 -7.27
N ASP A 87 13.68 6.80 -8.61
CA ASP A 87 12.63 7.43 -9.43
C ASP A 87 11.26 6.75 -9.19
N PHE A 88 11.25 5.42 -9.05
CA PHE A 88 10.05 4.67 -8.70
C PHE A 88 9.52 5.07 -7.32
N LEU A 89 10.41 5.18 -6.33
CA LEU A 89 10.07 5.60 -4.97
C LEU A 89 9.47 7.00 -4.95
N GLU A 90 10.10 7.96 -5.62
CA GLU A 90 9.61 9.34 -5.70
C GLU A 90 8.20 9.40 -6.34
N ASN A 91 8.01 8.77 -7.50
CA ASN A 91 6.72 8.72 -8.18
C ASN A 91 5.62 8.07 -7.33
N VAL A 92 5.93 6.98 -6.61
CA VAL A 92 4.96 6.37 -5.68
C VAL A 92 4.62 7.34 -4.56
N LEU A 93 5.61 7.96 -3.91
CA LEU A 93 5.36 8.90 -2.81
C LEU A 93 4.51 10.11 -3.25
N GLU A 94 4.68 10.60 -4.48
CA GLU A 94 3.82 11.64 -5.05
C GLU A 94 2.37 11.17 -5.20
N LYS A 95 2.16 9.96 -5.73
CA LYS A 95 0.82 9.37 -5.84
C LYS A 95 0.16 9.15 -4.48
N LEU A 96 0.92 8.73 -3.46
CA LEU A 96 0.41 8.59 -2.10
C LEU A 96 -0.05 9.94 -1.54
N LYS A 97 0.76 11.00 -1.68
CA LYS A 97 0.40 12.35 -1.25
C LYS A 97 -0.86 12.85 -1.97
N ALA A 98 -0.97 12.59 -3.26
CA ALA A 98 -2.16 12.96 -4.04
C ALA A 98 -3.42 12.20 -3.58
N ALA A 99 -3.30 10.90 -3.28
CA ALA A 99 -4.39 10.10 -2.72
C ALA A 99 -4.83 10.60 -1.33
N VAL A 100 -3.87 10.97 -0.47
CA VAL A 100 -4.13 11.59 0.85
C VAL A 100 -4.90 12.90 0.68
N ALA A 101 -4.46 13.76 -0.23
CA ALA A 101 -5.13 15.03 -0.51
C ALA A 101 -6.58 14.83 -0.98
N ILE A 102 -6.84 13.84 -1.83
CA ILE A 102 -8.21 13.48 -2.27
C ILE A 102 -9.04 12.99 -1.07
N ALA A 103 -8.48 12.10 -0.25
CA ALA A 103 -9.17 11.55 0.92
C ALA A 103 -9.51 12.67 1.92
N HIS A 104 -8.60 13.59 2.20
CA HIS A 104 -8.86 14.75 3.06
C HIS A 104 -9.91 15.70 2.51
N LEU A 105 -9.89 15.94 1.20
CA LEU A 105 -10.82 16.87 0.57
C LEU A 105 -12.25 16.34 0.54
N LYS A 106 -12.42 15.02 0.35
CA LYS A 106 -13.72 14.42 0.02
C LYS A 106 -14.28 13.51 1.10
N ALA A 107 -13.45 12.71 1.76
CA ALA A 107 -13.91 11.78 2.78
C ALA A 107 -14.22 12.52 4.10
N THR A 108 -14.91 11.85 5.02
CA THR A 108 -14.98 12.38 6.39
C THR A 108 -13.59 12.36 7.04
N PRO A 109 -13.31 13.23 8.04
CA PRO A 109 -12.01 13.22 8.72
C PRO A 109 -11.62 11.85 9.29
N LYS A 110 -12.62 11.11 9.81
CA LYS A 110 -12.43 9.73 10.29
C LYS A 110 -12.04 8.80 9.14
N GLU A 111 -12.79 8.82 8.03
CA GLU A 111 -12.52 7.94 6.89
C GLU A 111 -11.15 8.21 6.27
N ALA A 112 -10.78 9.48 6.15
CA ALA A 112 -9.49 9.88 5.61
C ALA A 112 -8.34 9.45 6.52
N GLN A 113 -8.49 9.60 7.85
CA GLN A 113 -7.47 9.15 8.81
C GLN A 113 -7.26 7.65 8.74
N GLU A 114 -8.34 6.88 8.82
CA GLU A 114 -8.31 5.42 8.75
C GLU A 114 -7.79 4.92 7.39
N TYR A 115 -8.05 5.63 6.29
CA TYR A 115 -7.49 5.30 4.98
C TYR A 115 -5.95 5.40 4.96
N LYS A 116 -5.39 6.43 5.58
CA LYS A 116 -3.92 6.59 5.72
C LYS A 116 -3.34 5.48 6.59
N GLU A 117 -3.96 5.19 7.72
CA GLU A 117 -3.56 4.10 8.62
C GLU A 117 -3.59 2.75 7.91
N PHE A 118 -4.65 2.49 7.13
CA PHE A 118 -4.80 1.28 6.33
C PHE A 118 -3.67 1.12 5.28
N LEU A 119 -3.34 2.19 4.54
CA LEU A 119 -2.22 2.15 3.59
C LEU A 119 -0.88 1.83 4.27
N TYR A 120 -0.63 2.43 5.43
CA TYR A 120 0.59 2.17 6.20
C TYR A 120 0.62 0.75 6.77
N GLU A 121 -0.51 0.24 7.26
CA GLU A 121 -0.65 -1.12 7.77
C GLU A 121 -0.28 -2.15 6.71
N ILE A 122 -0.75 -1.98 5.46
CA ILE A 122 -0.37 -2.85 4.34
C ILE A 122 1.14 -2.87 4.13
N ALA A 123 1.76 -1.68 4.01
CA ALA A 123 3.21 -1.57 3.79
C ALA A 123 4.01 -2.25 4.90
N HIS A 124 3.63 -1.99 6.15
CA HIS A 124 4.28 -2.54 7.34
C HIS A 124 4.14 -4.06 7.43
N GLN A 125 2.99 -4.61 7.04
CA GLN A 125 2.75 -6.06 7.06
C GLN A 125 3.53 -6.78 5.97
N ILE A 126 3.64 -6.19 4.77
CA ILE A 126 4.48 -6.72 3.69
C ILE A 126 5.95 -6.76 4.13
N ALA A 127 6.48 -5.67 4.70
CA ALA A 127 7.86 -5.64 5.22
C ALA A 127 8.08 -6.71 6.30
N ASN A 128 7.14 -6.85 7.25
CA ASN A 128 7.23 -7.89 8.30
C ASN A 128 7.17 -9.33 7.77
N ALA A 129 6.50 -9.56 6.64
CA ALA A 129 6.37 -10.89 6.02
C ALA A 129 7.59 -11.26 5.16
N SER A 130 8.27 -10.26 4.59
CA SER A 130 9.51 -10.39 3.82
C SER A 130 10.71 -10.77 4.68
N GLY A 131 10.69 -10.43 5.97
CA GLY A 131 11.73 -10.74 6.94
C GLY A 131 12.00 -12.23 7.16
N GLU A 132 12.86 -12.81 6.33
CA GLU A 132 13.65 -13.98 6.67
C GLU A 132 15.04 -13.49 7.09
N GLY A 133 15.23 -13.24 8.39
CA GLY A 133 16.60 -13.22 8.90
C GLY A 133 17.30 -14.50 8.42
N ILE A 134 18.51 -14.39 7.87
CA ILE A 134 19.25 -15.58 7.43
C ILE A 134 19.34 -16.54 8.64
N PHE A 135 18.73 -17.72 8.56
CA PHE A 135 18.55 -18.67 9.68
C PHE A 135 17.70 -18.21 10.89
N GLY A 136 16.83 -17.20 10.73
CA GLY A 136 15.95 -16.70 11.78
C GLY A 136 16.64 -15.82 12.84
N THR A 137 17.87 -15.34 12.57
CA THR A 137 18.67 -14.55 13.53
C THR A 137 18.75 -13.05 13.20
N GLY A 138 18.01 -12.57 12.19
CA GLY A 138 17.99 -11.16 11.75
C GLY A 138 16.70 -10.41 12.12
N PRO A 139 16.69 -9.07 12.02
CA PRO A 139 15.47 -8.29 12.19
C PRO A 139 14.45 -8.63 11.09
N LYS A 140 13.16 -8.64 11.44
CA LYS A 140 12.06 -8.95 10.51
C LYS A 140 11.85 -7.88 9.44
N ILE A 141 12.36 -6.68 9.65
CA ILE A 141 12.31 -5.57 8.69
C ILE A 141 13.75 -5.15 8.48
N SER A 142 14.18 -5.06 7.22
CA SER A 142 15.53 -4.64 6.88
C SER A 142 15.72 -3.13 7.09
N GLN A 143 16.97 -2.66 7.06
CA GLN A 143 17.23 -1.22 7.14
C GLN A 143 16.64 -0.46 5.93
N LYS A 144 16.64 -1.08 4.74
CA LYS A 144 16.08 -0.47 3.53
C LYS A 144 14.56 -0.36 3.62
N GLU A 145 13.90 -1.44 4.00
CA GLU A 145 12.44 -1.45 4.22
C GLU A 145 12.03 -0.44 5.29
N ALA A 146 12.78 -0.34 6.40
CA ALA A 146 12.53 0.64 7.45
C ALA A 146 12.62 2.09 6.94
N LEU A 147 13.61 2.40 6.10
CA LEU A 147 13.75 3.73 5.49
C LEU A 147 12.60 4.06 4.52
N VAL A 148 12.11 3.06 3.79
CA VAL A 148 10.95 3.23 2.89
C VAL A 148 9.67 3.41 3.70
N LEU A 149 9.46 2.61 4.75
CA LEU A 149 8.32 2.75 5.67
C LEU A 149 8.27 4.15 6.30
N GLU A 150 9.41 4.70 6.72
CA GLU A 150 9.48 6.08 7.23
C GLU A 150 9.06 7.11 6.17
N GLN A 151 9.44 6.93 4.90
CA GLN A 151 9.04 7.82 3.83
C GLN A 151 7.54 7.70 3.48
N ILE A 152 7.02 6.47 3.46
CA ILE A 152 5.57 6.21 3.32
C ILE A 152 4.82 6.89 4.46
N LYS A 153 5.26 6.70 5.71
CA LYS A 153 4.63 7.29 6.89
C LYS A 153 4.52 8.81 6.80
N LYS A 154 5.60 9.47 6.34
CA LYS A 154 5.62 10.92 6.08
C LYS A 154 4.69 11.33 4.94
N ALA A 155 4.69 10.59 3.82
CA ALA A 155 3.80 10.86 2.69
C ALA A 155 2.31 10.69 3.05
N LEU A 156 2.01 9.81 4.01
CA LEU A 156 0.68 9.59 4.57
C LEU A 156 0.34 10.53 5.72
N GLU A 157 1.24 11.45 6.09
CA GLU A 157 1.02 12.40 7.19
C GLU A 157 0.59 11.68 8.49
N LEU A 158 1.32 10.65 8.87
CA LEU A 158 1.13 9.88 10.11
C LEU A 158 2.27 10.18 11.09
N ASP A 159 1.93 10.27 12.38
CA ASP A 159 2.87 10.54 13.49
C ASP A 159 3.62 9.29 13.96
#